data_AF-A0A7V3N4F3-F1
#
_entry.id   AF-A0A7V3N4F3-F1
#
_cell.length_a   1.000
_cell.length_b   1.000
_cell.length_c   1.000
_cell.angle_alpha   90.00
_cell.angle_beta   90.00
_cell.angle_gamma   90.00
#
_symmetry.space_group_name_H-M   'P 1'
#
loop_
_entity.id
_entity.type
_entity.pdbx_description
1 polymer ?
#
loop_
_entity_poly.entity_id
_entity_poly.type
_entity_poly.pdbx_seq_one_letter_code
_entity_poly.pdbx_strand_id
1 'polypeptide(L)'
;HLTDEIKKRIKKLAKENVDIVIVEIGGTVGDIESLPFLEAIRQMRLEEGPYNTLFIHVTLVPFLKSSEELKTKPTQHSVQKLREIGIQPDIIICRTEKPLREDVIKKIALFSNVPEKDVIEARDTNIIYEVPIMLYNQNLDVEIMSKLHLQGKEPDLREWIDFIKRFDNPTEEVTLAFIGKYVKLKDAYKSIIEALNHASSHSRTRIKINFIESEDLERGSADVIFSGVNGILVGPGFGERGIEGKIVAAKYARERKIPYLGICLGMQIAVIEFARNVLNLKKAHSTEFDPNTPHPVITILPEKSNVTAIGGTLRRGAYPCIIKENTLTFKIYNAREIYERHRHRYEFNPEYLDLFEKNGFVPAGISPDGRLVEIFEYKEHPFFIGVQFHPEFKSRPLRPHPLFLSFVEAMKKHKGGLL
;
A
#
# COMPACT_ATOMS: atom_id res chain seq x y z
N HIS A 1 -29.56 -9.42 17.71
CA HIS A 1 -29.39 -9.81 16.28
C HIS A 1 -28.19 -9.16 15.61
N LEU A 2 -28.16 -7.83 15.38
CA LEU A 2 -27.01 -7.18 14.69
C LEU A 2 -25.71 -7.30 15.50
N THR A 3 -25.77 -6.98 16.79
CA THR A 3 -24.63 -7.13 17.72
C THR A 3 -24.13 -8.58 17.76
N ASP A 4 -25.02 -9.56 17.75
CA ASP A 4 -24.65 -10.99 17.74
C ASP A 4 -23.91 -11.39 16.46
N GLU A 5 -24.32 -10.87 15.30
CA GLU A 5 -23.57 -11.11 14.06
C GLU A 5 -22.19 -10.43 14.10
N ILE A 6 -22.07 -9.22 14.67
CA ILE A 6 -20.77 -8.56 14.86
C ILE A 6 -19.87 -9.39 15.78
N LYS A 7 -20.37 -9.83 16.95
CA LYS A 7 -19.64 -10.70 17.88
C LYS A 7 -19.21 -11.99 17.20
N LYS A 8 -20.09 -12.61 16.40
CA LYS A 8 -19.78 -13.81 15.62
C LYS A 8 -18.68 -13.58 14.59
N ARG A 9 -18.62 -12.41 13.95
CA ARG A 9 -17.54 -12.05 13.00
C ARG A 9 -16.20 -11.91 13.72
N ILE A 10 -16.18 -11.29 14.90
CA ILE A 10 -14.98 -11.16 15.73
C ILE A 10 -14.51 -12.54 16.21
N LYS A 11 -15.41 -13.34 16.80
CA LYS A 11 -15.08 -14.69 17.33
C LYS A 11 -14.55 -15.65 16.26
N LYS A 12 -14.94 -15.48 14.98
CA LYS A 12 -14.38 -16.26 13.86
C LYS A 12 -12.88 -16.04 13.61
N LEU A 13 -12.30 -14.94 14.12
CA LEU A 13 -10.87 -14.67 14.01
C LEU A 13 -10.05 -15.41 15.08
N ALA A 14 -10.68 -15.78 16.20
CA ALA A 14 -10.06 -16.57 17.26
C ALA A 14 -9.91 -18.04 16.81
N LYS A 15 -8.81 -18.32 16.12
CA LYS A 15 -8.40 -19.66 15.69
C LYS A 15 -7.44 -20.26 16.73
N GLU A 16 -7.22 -21.57 16.68
CA GLU A 16 -6.36 -22.31 17.64
C GLU A 16 -4.93 -21.75 17.78
N ASN A 17 -4.43 -21.04 16.76
CA ASN A 17 -3.08 -20.48 16.72
C ASN A 17 -3.02 -18.95 16.91
N VAL A 18 -4.03 -18.36 17.56
CA VAL A 18 -4.13 -16.92 17.79
C VAL A 18 -4.35 -16.64 19.27
N ASP A 19 -3.36 -16.04 19.94
CA ASP A 19 -3.46 -15.66 21.35
C ASP A 19 -4.25 -14.35 21.56
N ILE A 20 -4.07 -13.37 20.68
CA ILE A 20 -4.68 -12.04 20.77
C ILE A 20 -5.31 -11.67 19.42
N VAL A 21 -6.58 -11.25 19.45
CA VAL A 21 -7.26 -10.64 18.30
C VAL A 21 -7.36 -9.13 18.54
N ILE A 22 -6.67 -8.35 17.71
CA ILE A 22 -6.79 -6.88 17.72
C ILE A 22 -7.96 -6.50 16.80
N VAL A 23 -8.97 -5.85 17.36
CA VAL A 23 -10.15 -5.36 16.63
C VAL A 23 -10.13 -3.84 16.61
N GLU A 24 -9.85 -3.26 15.44
CA GLU A 24 -10.02 -1.84 15.21
C GLU A 24 -11.50 -1.54 14.90
N ILE A 25 -12.11 -0.62 15.66
CA ILE A 25 -13.45 -0.12 15.39
C ILE A 25 -13.31 1.17 14.60
N GLY A 26 -13.70 1.12 13.32
CA GLY A 26 -13.75 2.31 12.47
C GLY A 26 -14.84 3.30 12.90
N GLY A 27 -14.69 4.55 12.44
CA GLY A 27 -15.54 5.68 12.84
C GLY A 27 -15.05 6.38 14.10
N THR A 28 -15.81 7.36 14.60
CA THR A 28 -15.49 8.08 15.84
C THR A 28 -16.47 7.69 16.95
N VAL A 29 -15.99 7.60 18.19
CA VAL A 29 -16.87 7.42 19.35
C VAL A 29 -17.79 8.63 19.49
N GLY A 30 -19.10 8.38 19.50
CA GLY A 30 -20.14 9.40 19.49
C GLY A 30 -20.91 9.46 18.16
N ASP A 31 -20.37 8.87 17.09
CA ASP A 31 -21.06 8.77 15.81
C ASP A 31 -22.09 7.62 15.82
N ILE A 32 -23.23 7.86 15.18
CA ILE A 32 -24.35 6.90 15.14
C ILE A 32 -23.93 5.60 14.43
N GLU A 33 -23.06 5.68 13.42
CA GLU A 33 -22.58 4.52 12.65
C GLU A 33 -21.78 3.52 13.50
N SER A 34 -21.12 3.98 14.55
CA SER A 34 -20.24 3.18 15.42
C SER A 34 -21.00 2.45 16.53
N LEU A 35 -22.23 2.88 16.86
CA LEU A 35 -22.97 2.39 18.03
C LEU A 35 -23.17 0.86 18.06
N PRO A 36 -23.54 0.19 16.94
CA PRO A 36 -23.70 -1.26 16.97
C PRO A 36 -22.39 -2.01 17.26
N PHE A 37 -21.25 -1.49 16.81
CA PHE A 37 -19.94 -2.08 17.07
C PHE A 37 -19.52 -1.91 18.53
N LEU A 38 -19.71 -0.70 19.07
CA LEU A 38 -19.41 -0.41 20.47
C LEU A 38 -20.29 -1.25 21.42
N GLU A 39 -21.60 -1.37 21.14
CA GLU A 39 -22.47 -2.24 21.93
C GLU A 39 -22.06 -3.71 21.85
N ALA A 40 -21.62 -4.18 20.67
CA ALA A 40 -21.14 -5.56 20.52
C ALA A 40 -19.90 -5.84 21.38
N ILE A 41 -18.87 -4.97 21.36
CA ILE A 41 -17.67 -5.18 22.18
C ILE A 41 -17.94 -5.01 23.68
N ARG A 42 -18.87 -4.14 24.06
CA ARG A 42 -19.33 -3.98 25.44
C ARG A 42 -19.98 -5.26 25.97
N GLN A 43 -20.83 -5.90 25.16
CA GLN A 43 -21.40 -7.22 25.49
C GLN A 43 -20.30 -8.28 25.58
N MET A 44 -19.33 -8.29 24.66
CA MET A 44 -18.21 -9.24 24.71
C MET A 44 -17.38 -9.12 26.00
N ARG A 45 -17.14 -7.90 26.51
CA ARG A 45 -16.48 -7.71 27.83
C ARG A 45 -17.24 -8.42 28.96
N LEU A 46 -18.56 -8.40 28.94
CA LEU A 46 -19.40 -9.06 29.96
C LEU A 46 -19.39 -10.59 29.79
N GLU A 47 -19.37 -11.08 28.55
CA GLU A 47 -19.38 -12.51 28.24
C GLU A 47 -18.02 -13.17 28.52
N GLU A 48 -16.92 -12.55 28.08
CA GLU A 48 -15.57 -13.13 28.12
C GLU A 48 -14.79 -12.72 29.38
N GLY A 49 -15.23 -11.66 30.06
CA GLY A 49 -14.63 -11.16 31.29
C GLY A 49 -13.41 -10.24 31.07
N PRO A 50 -12.94 -9.58 32.14
CA PRO A 50 -11.99 -8.49 32.01
C PRO A 50 -10.55 -8.89 31.68
N TYR A 51 -10.18 -10.15 31.92
CA TYR A 51 -8.85 -10.67 31.64
C TYR A 51 -8.72 -11.22 30.21
N ASN A 52 -9.83 -11.39 29.49
CA ASN A 52 -9.85 -11.88 28.11
C ASN A 52 -10.17 -10.80 27.07
N THR A 53 -10.35 -9.56 27.51
CA THR A 53 -10.56 -8.41 26.62
C THR A 53 -9.77 -7.21 27.14
N LEU A 54 -9.52 -6.24 26.27
CA LEU A 54 -8.84 -5.00 26.62
C LEU A 54 -9.30 -3.88 25.68
N PHE A 55 -9.64 -2.72 26.24
CA PHE A 55 -10.06 -1.54 25.48
C PHE A 55 -8.96 -0.48 25.46
N ILE A 56 -8.38 -0.26 24.28
CA ILE A 56 -7.45 0.84 24.00
C ILE A 56 -8.24 1.95 23.30
N HIS A 57 -8.31 3.13 23.92
CA HIS A 57 -9.00 4.29 23.34
C HIS A 57 -7.99 5.29 22.79
N VAL A 58 -8.03 5.54 21.48
CA VAL A 58 -7.16 6.51 20.81
C VAL A 58 -7.86 7.87 20.82
N THR A 59 -7.19 8.89 21.35
CA THR A 59 -7.71 10.26 21.44
C THR A 59 -6.75 11.27 20.84
N LEU A 60 -7.23 12.48 20.55
CA LEU A 60 -6.41 13.60 20.10
C LEU A 60 -6.16 14.56 21.27
N VAL A 61 -4.88 14.91 21.48
CA VAL A 61 -4.42 15.97 22.39
C VAL A 61 -3.83 17.09 21.53
N PRO A 62 -4.67 18.05 21.06
CA PRO A 62 -4.21 19.09 20.15
C PRO A 62 -3.34 20.13 20.85
N PHE A 63 -2.37 20.66 20.11
CA PHE A 63 -1.55 21.79 20.51
C PHE A 63 -2.13 23.09 19.94
N LEU A 64 -2.51 24.04 20.80
CA LEU A 64 -2.96 25.35 20.35
C LEU A 64 -1.79 26.31 20.23
N LYS A 65 -1.41 26.65 19.00
CA LYS A 65 -0.30 27.57 18.70
C LYS A 65 -0.49 28.96 19.34
N SER A 66 -1.73 29.46 19.42
CA SER A 66 -2.02 30.79 19.95
C SER A 66 -1.79 30.92 21.47
N SER A 67 -1.91 29.83 22.21
CA SER A 67 -1.72 29.80 23.67
C SER A 67 -0.53 28.94 24.11
N GLU A 68 0.20 28.37 23.15
CA GLU A 68 1.31 27.43 23.33
C GLU A 68 1.01 26.29 24.33
N GLU A 69 -0.21 25.75 24.29
CA GLU A 69 -0.69 24.79 25.30
C GLU A 69 -1.33 23.55 24.66
N LEU A 70 -1.07 22.40 25.28
CA LEU A 70 -1.76 21.14 24.98
C LEU A 70 -3.13 21.10 25.66
N LYS A 71 -4.18 20.81 24.89
CA LYS A 71 -5.54 20.76 25.41
C LYS A 71 -6.01 19.33 25.65
N THR A 72 -6.26 18.99 26.92
CA THR A 72 -6.75 17.66 27.33
C THR A 72 -8.27 17.50 27.19
N LYS A 73 -9.02 18.60 27.07
CA LYS A 73 -10.50 18.59 27.01
C LYS A 73 -11.08 17.64 25.95
N PRO A 74 -10.58 17.59 24.70
CA PRO A 74 -11.09 16.65 23.70
C PRO A 74 -10.97 15.18 24.14
N THR A 75 -9.84 14.81 24.73
CA THR A 75 -9.62 13.47 25.30
C THR A 75 -10.61 13.18 26.43
N GLN A 76 -10.81 14.13 27.34
CA GLN A 76 -11.74 13.97 28.48
C GLN A 76 -13.19 13.74 28.01
N HIS A 77 -13.66 14.55 27.06
CA HIS A 77 -15.02 14.40 26.50
C HIS A 77 -15.16 13.11 25.71
N SER A 78 -14.14 12.71 24.96
CA SER A 78 -14.15 11.45 24.20
C SER A 78 -14.27 10.23 25.12
N VAL A 79 -13.50 10.19 26.22
CA VAL A 79 -13.62 9.14 27.23
C VAL A 79 -14.97 9.19 27.94
N GLN A 80 -15.52 10.37 28.22
CA GLN A 80 -16.87 10.50 28.76
C GLN A 80 -17.91 9.87 27.83
N LYS A 81 -17.85 10.14 26.52
CA LYS A 81 -18.74 9.51 25.53
C LYS A 81 -18.61 8.00 25.46
N LEU A 82 -17.40 7.48 25.57
CA LEU A 82 -17.18 6.03 25.64
C LEU A 82 -17.80 5.41 26.91
N ARG A 83 -17.67 6.10 28.05
CA ARG A 83 -18.26 5.65 29.33
C ARG A 83 -19.78 5.79 29.38
N GLU A 84 -20.37 6.79 28.72
CA GLU A 84 -21.83 6.96 28.62
C GLU A 84 -22.52 5.73 28.03
N ILE A 85 -21.83 4.98 27.15
CA ILE A 85 -22.32 3.73 26.58
C ILE A 85 -21.82 2.49 27.33
N GLY A 86 -21.23 2.64 28.52
CA GLY A 86 -20.83 1.54 29.39
C GLY A 86 -19.48 0.90 29.07
N ILE A 87 -18.60 1.58 28.32
CA ILE A 87 -17.24 1.11 28.04
C ILE A 87 -16.24 1.96 28.84
N GLN A 88 -15.50 1.31 29.75
CA GLN A 88 -14.36 1.91 30.44
C GLN A 88 -13.08 1.54 29.66
N PRO A 89 -12.31 2.51 29.13
CA PRO A 89 -11.02 2.20 28.53
C PRO A 89 -10.04 1.68 29.59
N ASP A 90 -9.20 0.73 29.19
CA ASP A 90 -8.12 0.19 30.01
C ASP A 90 -6.79 0.93 29.76
N ILE A 91 -6.61 1.46 28.54
CA ILE A 91 -5.43 2.22 28.08
C ILE A 91 -5.91 3.38 27.20
N ILE A 92 -5.23 4.52 27.28
CA ILE A 92 -5.48 5.71 26.46
C ILE A 92 -4.25 6.02 25.63
N ILE A 93 -4.41 6.06 24.31
CA ILE A 93 -3.35 6.49 23.39
C ILE A 93 -3.63 7.93 22.97
N CYS A 94 -2.75 8.84 23.36
CA CYS A 94 -2.87 10.27 23.09
C CYS A 94 -2.08 10.64 21.81
N ARG A 95 -2.77 10.79 20.68
CA ARG A 95 -2.21 11.38 19.46
C ARG A 95 -1.91 12.85 19.67
N THR A 96 -0.68 13.29 19.37
CA THR A 96 -0.27 14.68 19.60
C THR A 96 0.91 15.10 18.73
N GLU A 97 1.08 16.41 18.54
CA GLU A 97 2.22 17.00 17.81
C GLU A 97 3.43 17.29 18.72
N LYS A 98 3.20 17.43 20.04
CA LYS A 98 4.22 17.86 21.02
C LYS A 98 4.32 16.87 22.18
N PRO A 99 5.48 16.76 22.84
CA PRO A 99 5.62 15.92 24.02
C PRO A 99 4.60 16.27 25.12
N LEU A 100 3.96 15.26 25.69
CA LEU A 100 3.07 15.36 26.84
C LEU A 100 3.91 15.56 28.09
N ARG A 101 3.63 16.65 28.82
CA ARG A 101 4.21 16.89 30.13
C ARG A 101 3.54 16.01 31.19
N GLU A 102 4.22 15.75 32.30
CA GLU A 102 3.67 14.95 33.41
C GLU A 102 2.33 15.47 33.94
N ASP A 103 2.14 16.80 34.01
CA ASP A 103 0.88 17.40 34.47
C ASP A 103 -0.28 17.11 33.52
N VAL A 104 0.00 17.02 32.22
CA VAL A 104 -0.98 16.65 31.18
C VAL A 104 -1.36 15.18 31.31
N ILE A 105 -0.39 14.29 31.50
CA ILE A 105 -0.58 12.85 31.72
C ILE A 105 -1.43 12.60 32.98
N LYS A 106 -1.03 13.18 34.12
CA LYS A 106 -1.76 13.12 35.40
C LYS A 106 -3.21 13.57 35.26
N LYS A 107 -3.44 14.66 34.54
CA LYS A 107 -4.77 15.18 34.27
C LYS A 107 -5.59 14.20 33.43
N ILE A 108 -5.05 13.68 32.34
CA ILE A 108 -5.76 12.72 31.48
C ILE A 108 -6.10 11.45 32.27
N ALA A 109 -5.14 10.89 33.01
CA ALA A 109 -5.31 9.71 33.86
C ALA A 109 -6.48 9.90 34.85
N LEU A 110 -6.46 11.00 35.61
CA LEU A 110 -7.50 11.34 36.58
C LEU A 110 -8.89 11.45 35.96
N PHE A 111 -9.04 12.25 34.90
CA PHE A 111 -10.37 12.48 34.29
C PHE A 111 -10.92 11.27 33.53
N SER A 112 -10.03 10.39 33.09
CA SER A 112 -10.37 9.19 32.34
C SER A 112 -10.51 7.94 33.21
N ASN A 113 -10.18 8.07 34.50
CA ASN A 113 -10.21 6.98 35.49
C ASN A 113 -9.31 5.79 35.07
N VAL A 114 -8.08 6.09 34.65
CA VAL A 114 -7.05 5.09 34.35
C VAL A 114 -5.75 5.45 35.10
N PRO A 115 -4.89 4.48 35.44
CA PRO A 115 -3.54 4.74 35.94
C PRO A 115 -2.70 5.62 35.00
N GLU A 116 -1.76 6.40 35.55
CA GLU A 116 -0.87 7.26 34.74
C GLU A 116 -0.05 6.47 33.71
N LYS A 117 0.40 5.27 34.09
CA LYS A 117 1.15 4.35 33.21
C LYS A 117 0.34 3.85 32.00
N ASP A 118 -0.99 3.96 32.06
CA ASP A 118 -1.90 3.56 30.98
C ASP A 118 -2.26 4.72 30.04
N VAL A 119 -1.66 5.91 30.24
CA VAL A 119 -1.77 7.06 29.35
C VAL A 119 -0.50 7.13 28.51
N ILE A 120 -0.62 6.69 27.26
CA ILE A 120 0.51 6.50 26.33
C ILE A 120 0.53 7.64 25.31
N GLU A 121 1.68 8.30 25.16
CA GLU A 121 1.90 9.29 24.10
C GLU A 121 2.07 8.58 22.75
N ALA A 122 1.33 9.02 21.73
CA ALA A 122 1.55 8.64 20.35
C ALA A 122 1.79 9.90 19.51
N ARG A 123 3.00 10.46 19.65
CA ARG A 123 3.41 11.66 18.93
C ARG A 123 3.48 11.41 17.41
N ASP A 124 3.32 12.47 16.65
CA ASP A 124 3.62 12.45 15.22
C ASP A 124 5.09 12.05 14.98
N THR A 125 5.26 11.14 14.02
CA THR A 125 6.54 10.56 13.61
C THR A 125 6.85 10.96 12.17
N ASN A 126 8.13 10.97 11.81
CA ASN A 126 8.51 11.27 10.43
C ASN A 126 8.13 10.12 9.51
N ILE A 127 8.27 8.89 10.02
CA ILE A 127 7.86 7.65 9.33
C ILE A 127 6.98 6.83 10.25
N ILE A 128 6.01 6.11 9.67
CA ILE A 128 5.06 5.29 10.45
C ILE A 128 5.73 4.15 11.23
N TYR A 129 6.94 3.76 10.83
CA TYR A 129 7.69 2.65 11.43
C TYR A 129 8.35 3.02 12.77
N GLU A 130 8.42 4.30 13.12
CA GLU A 130 8.87 4.74 14.45
C GLU A 130 7.81 4.48 15.53
N VAL A 131 6.53 4.38 15.16
CA VAL A 131 5.42 4.22 16.11
C VAL A 131 5.59 2.98 17.00
N PRO A 132 5.89 1.77 16.47
CA PRO A 132 6.15 0.61 17.33
C PRO A 132 7.24 0.83 18.38
N ILE A 133 8.35 1.51 18.01
CA ILE A 133 9.45 1.80 18.95
C ILE A 133 9.00 2.80 20.02
N MET A 134 8.22 3.82 19.63
CA MET A 134 7.67 4.80 20.56
C MET A 134 6.73 4.16 21.59
N LEU A 135 5.87 3.23 21.16
CA LEU A 135 4.94 2.52 22.04
C LEU A 135 5.68 1.53 22.94
N TYR A 136 6.68 0.82 22.41
CA TYR A 136 7.54 -0.09 23.17
C TYR A 136 8.31 0.64 24.28
N ASN A 137 8.92 1.79 23.98
CA ASN A 137 9.65 2.59 24.97
C ASN A 137 8.78 3.13 26.11
N GLN A 138 7.44 3.10 25.95
CA GLN A 138 6.46 3.46 26.96
C GLN A 138 5.82 2.23 27.63
N ASN A 139 6.36 1.03 27.41
CA ASN A 139 5.90 -0.23 27.99
C ASN A 139 4.45 -0.60 27.65
N LEU A 140 3.91 -0.15 26.50
CA LEU A 140 2.53 -0.46 26.12
C LEU A 140 2.28 -1.98 26.02
N ASP A 141 3.22 -2.71 25.45
CA ASP A 141 3.17 -4.17 25.33
C ASP A 141 3.17 -4.85 26.71
N VAL A 142 3.99 -4.38 27.66
CA VAL A 142 4.01 -4.89 29.04
C VAL A 142 2.66 -4.65 29.72
N GLU A 143 2.07 -3.47 29.56
CA GLU A 143 0.75 -3.16 30.14
C GLU A 143 -0.37 -4.01 29.52
N ILE A 144 -0.35 -4.24 28.21
CA ILE A 144 -1.31 -5.13 27.53
C ILE A 144 -1.19 -6.55 28.08
N MET A 145 0.02 -7.10 28.16
CA MET A 145 0.26 -8.45 28.66
C MET A 145 -0.15 -8.58 30.13
N SER A 146 0.17 -7.59 30.95
CA SER A 146 -0.22 -7.56 32.37
C SER A 146 -1.74 -7.51 32.54
N LYS A 147 -2.48 -6.74 31.72
CA LYS A 147 -3.94 -6.62 31.85
C LYS A 147 -4.69 -7.86 31.34
N LEU A 148 -4.11 -8.55 30.35
CA LEU A 148 -4.65 -9.81 29.80
C LEU A 148 -4.15 -11.06 30.53
N HIS A 149 -3.33 -10.92 31.57
CA HIS A 149 -2.70 -12.03 32.30
C HIS A 149 -1.92 -12.99 31.38
N LEU A 150 -1.27 -12.44 30.36
CA LEU A 150 -0.47 -13.20 29.40
C LEU A 150 1.01 -13.13 29.78
N GLN A 151 1.74 -14.20 29.44
CA GLN A 151 3.19 -14.25 29.54
C GLN A 151 3.78 -14.20 28.13
N GLY A 152 4.86 -13.44 27.97
CA GLY A 152 5.53 -13.28 26.68
C GLY A 152 7.02 -13.10 26.85
N LYS A 153 7.74 -13.21 25.74
CA LYS A 153 9.17 -12.89 25.68
C LYS A 153 9.33 -11.44 25.28
N GLU A 154 10.39 -10.81 25.75
CA GLU A 154 10.79 -9.49 25.27
C GLU A 154 11.01 -9.54 23.75
N PRO A 155 10.45 -8.58 22.97
CA PRO A 155 10.56 -8.59 21.52
C PRO A 155 11.98 -8.23 21.07
N ASP A 156 12.51 -8.97 20.09
CA ASP A 156 13.76 -8.58 19.42
C ASP A 156 13.46 -7.52 18.35
N LEU A 157 13.81 -6.27 18.65
CA LEU A 157 13.57 -5.13 17.78
C LEU A 157 14.76 -4.76 16.88
N ARG A 158 15.85 -5.54 16.90
CA ARG A 158 17.10 -5.18 16.20
C ARG A 158 16.90 -4.94 14.70
N GLU A 159 16.19 -5.84 14.01
CA GLU A 159 15.92 -5.69 12.57
C GLU A 159 15.04 -4.47 12.26
N TRP A 160 14.07 -4.19 13.14
CA TRP A 160 13.16 -3.04 12.99
C TRP A 160 13.89 -1.71 13.19
N ILE A 161 14.75 -1.64 14.22
CA ILE A 161 15.60 -0.48 14.48
C ILE A 161 16.59 -0.27 13.34
N ASP A 162 17.22 -1.33 12.81
CA ASP A 162 18.13 -1.20 11.67
C ASP A 162 17.38 -0.74 10.41
N PHE A 163 16.16 -1.24 10.19
CA PHE A 163 15.30 -0.76 9.10
C PHE A 163 15.04 0.76 9.16
N ILE A 164 14.69 1.28 10.35
CA ILE A 164 14.47 2.72 10.57
C ILE A 164 15.79 3.49 10.32
N LYS A 165 16.90 3.02 10.91
CA LYS A 165 18.22 3.66 10.76
C LYS A 165 18.64 3.78 9.29
N ARG A 166 18.46 2.73 8.49
CA ARG A 166 18.78 2.76 7.05
C ARG A 166 17.87 3.70 6.27
N PHE A 167 16.61 3.84 6.69
CA PHE A 167 15.67 4.78 6.07
C PHE A 167 16.11 6.24 6.33
N ASP A 168 16.49 6.55 7.57
CA ASP A 168 16.88 7.92 7.96
C ASP A 168 18.27 8.33 7.44
N ASN A 169 19.16 7.34 7.24
CA ASN A 169 20.54 7.54 6.80
C ASN A 169 20.83 6.90 5.42
N PRO A 170 20.21 7.39 4.33
CA PRO A 170 20.47 6.88 2.99
C PRO A 170 21.85 7.32 2.50
N THR A 171 22.52 6.46 1.73
CA THR A 171 23.83 6.74 1.12
C THR A 171 23.70 7.42 -0.24
N GLU A 172 22.54 7.31 -0.88
CA GLU A 172 22.26 7.83 -2.21
C GLU A 172 20.86 8.43 -2.30
N GLU A 173 20.58 9.19 -3.35
CA GLU A 173 19.25 9.73 -3.65
C GLU A 173 18.91 9.50 -5.13
N VAL A 174 17.67 9.11 -5.43
CA VAL A 174 17.14 9.00 -6.80
C VAL A 174 15.80 9.73 -6.92
N THR A 175 15.52 10.26 -8.10
CA THR A 175 14.25 10.92 -8.42
C THR A 175 13.35 9.96 -9.19
N LEU A 176 12.16 9.68 -8.65
CA LEU A 176 11.13 8.85 -9.27
C LEU A 176 10.00 9.73 -9.78
N ALA A 177 9.67 9.63 -11.07
CA ALA A 177 8.41 10.15 -11.59
C ALA A 177 7.28 9.14 -11.34
N PHE A 178 6.31 9.50 -10.52
CA PHE A 178 5.10 8.71 -10.29
C PHE A 178 3.94 9.29 -11.10
N ILE A 179 3.46 8.53 -12.09
CA ILE A 179 2.37 8.96 -12.97
C ILE A 179 1.06 8.41 -12.44
N GLY A 180 0.19 9.31 -12.00
CA GLY A 180 -1.13 8.99 -11.46
C GLY A 180 -2.21 9.93 -11.96
N LYS A 181 -3.47 9.56 -11.71
CA LYS A 181 -4.63 10.38 -12.06
C LYS A 181 -5.00 11.37 -10.95
N TYR A 182 -4.86 10.94 -9.69
CA TYR A 182 -5.23 11.72 -8.51
C TYR A 182 -4.02 11.92 -7.60
N VAL A 183 -2.95 12.52 -8.12
CA VAL A 183 -1.69 12.59 -7.37
C VAL A 183 -1.73 13.56 -6.18
N LYS A 184 -2.72 14.45 -6.14
CA LYS A 184 -2.99 15.32 -4.98
C LYS A 184 -3.48 14.53 -3.76
N LEU A 185 -4.11 13.37 -3.96
CA LEU A 185 -4.56 12.47 -2.90
C LEU A 185 -3.55 11.34 -2.72
N LYS A 186 -2.46 11.60 -1.99
CA LYS A 186 -1.38 10.62 -1.77
C LYS A 186 -1.88 9.28 -1.21
N ASP A 187 -2.97 9.30 -0.44
CA ASP A 187 -3.59 8.10 0.15
C ASP A 187 -4.10 7.10 -0.90
N ALA A 188 -4.47 7.57 -2.10
CA ALA A 188 -4.88 6.70 -3.20
C ALA A 188 -3.77 5.73 -3.63
N TYR A 189 -2.51 6.06 -3.32
CA TYR A 189 -1.32 5.29 -3.68
C TYR A 189 -0.52 4.83 -2.46
N LYS A 190 -1.11 4.85 -1.26
CA LYS A 190 -0.43 4.57 0.01
C LYS A 190 0.39 3.28 -0.02
N SER A 191 -0.20 2.16 -0.46
CA SER A 191 0.53 0.88 -0.51
C SER A 191 1.75 0.92 -1.44
N ILE A 192 1.67 1.63 -2.57
CA ILE A 192 2.80 1.76 -3.50
C ILE A 192 3.90 2.63 -2.87
N ILE A 193 3.52 3.74 -2.23
CA ILE A 193 4.46 4.61 -1.51
C ILE A 193 5.16 3.81 -0.39
N GLU A 194 4.44 3.01 0.38
CA GLU A 194 5.08 2.18 1.41
C GLU A 194 5.97 1.08 0.80
N ALA A 195 5.59 0.48 -0.33
CA ALA A 195 6.46 -0.48 -1.01
C ALA A 195 7.77 0.16 -1.48
N LEU A 196 7.73 1.41 -1.93
CA LEU A 196 8.91 2.22 -2.24
C LEU A 196 9.70 2.57 -0.98
N ASN A 197 9.05 2.92 0.14
CA ASN A 197 9.73 3.17 1.42
C ASN A 197 10.47 1.93 1.93
N HIS A 198 9.86 0.73 1.82
CA HIS A 198 10.51 -0.52 2.19
C HIS A 198 11.78 -0.75 1.35
N ALA A 199 11.68 -0.55 0.03
CA ALA A 199 12.80 -0.69 -0.89
C ALA A 199 13.89 0.38 -0.64
N SER A 200 13.50 1.62 -0.35
CA SER A 200 14.38 2.75 0.01
C SER A 200 15.27 2.39 1.20
N SER A 201 14.68 1.88 2.29
CA SER A 201 15.46 1.44 3.47
C SER A 201 16.43 0.29 3.14
N HIS A 202 16.01 -0.69 2.33
CA HIS A 202 16.85 -1.85 2.02
C HIS A 202 18.00 -1.53 1.06
N SER A 203 17.76 -0.64 0.10
CA SER A 203 18.76 -0.15 -0.86
C SER A 203 19.64 0.98 -0.29
N ARG A 204 19.33 1.48 0.92
CA ARG A 204 19.92 2.69 1.52
C ARG A 204 19.84 3.89 0.57
N THR A 205 18.72 4.07 -0.10
CA THR A 205 18.56 5.09 -1.14
C THR A 205 17.29 5.91 -0.91
N ARG A 206 17.46 7.22 -0.76
CA ARG A 206 16.35 8.17 -0.66
C ARG A 206 15.64 8.26 -2.00
N ILE A 207 14.33 8.03 -2.01
CA ILE A 207 13.50 8.17 -3.21
C ILE A 207 12.75 9.49 -3.13
N LYS A 208 13.13 10.45 -3.98
CA LYS A 208 12.38 11.68 -4.19
C LYS A 208 11.26 11.41 -5.19
N ILE A 209 10.04 11.27 -4.69
CA ILE A 209 8.86 10.99 -5.54
C ILE A 209 8.30 12.30 -6.08
N ASN A 210 8.45 12.50 -7.39
CA ASN A 210 7.80 13.55 -8.17
C ASN A 210 6.47 13.01 -8.69
N PHE A 211 5.39 13.42 -8.03
CA PHE A 211 4.03 13.11 -8.42
C PHE A 211 3.61 13.95 -9.62
N ILE A 212 3.24 13.30 -10.72
CA ILE A 212 2.85 13.96 -11.98
C ILE A 212 1.43 13.53 -12.34
N GLU A 213 0.54 14.51 -12.56
CA GLU A 213 -0.79 14.25 -13.08
C GLU A 213 -0.67 13.82 -14.54
N SER A 214 -1.28 12.70 -14.90
CA SER A 214 -1.18 12.18 -16.26
C SER A 214 -1.74 13.13 -17.32
N GLU A 215 -2.71 13.98 -16.99
CA GLU A 215 -3.26 14.99 -17.91
C GLU A 215 -2.24 16.10 -18.25
N ASP A 216 -1.27 16.39 -17.37
CA ASP A 216 -0.22 17.38 -17.63
C ASP A 216 0.72 16.93 -18.76
N LEU A 217 0.92 15.61 -18.91
CA LEU A 217 1.74 15.01 -19.96
C LEU A 217 1.08 15.06 -21.34
N GLU A 218 -0.22 15.34 -21.43
CA GLU A 218 -0.92 15.52 -22.71
C GLU A 218 -0.69 16.92 -23.30
N ARG A 219 -0.31 17.88 -22.45
CA ARG A 219 -0.17 19.31 -22.82
C ARG A 219 1.24 19.85 -22.67
N GLY A 220 2.06 19.22 -21.82
CA GLY A 220 3.42 19.65 -21.51
C GLY A 220 4.51 18.95 -22.31
N SER A 221 5.72 19.51 -22.27
CA SER A 221 6.91 18.84 -22.82
C SER A 221 7.40 17.76 -21.87
N ALA A 222 7.39 16.50 -22.33
CA ALA A 222 7.88 15.36 -21.57
C ALA A 222 9.34 15.53 -21.15
N ASP A 223 10.20 16.14 -21.98
CA ASP A 223 11.60 16.39 -21.64
C ASP A 223 11.77 17.35 -20.46
N VAL A 224 10.88 18.33 -20.32
CA VAL A 224 10.90 19.26 -19.18
C VAL A 224 10.42 18.55 -17.92
N ILE A 225 9.31 17.79 -18.03
CA ILE A 225 8.69 17.11 -16.89
C ILE A 225 9.60 15.99 -16.34
N PHE A 226 10.28 15.26 -17.21
CA PHE A 226 11.14 14.14 -16.84
C PHE A 226 12.62 14.52 -16.67
N SER A 227 12.94 15.81 -16.69
CA SER A 227 14.31 16.28 -16.44
C SER A 227 14.81 15.81 -15.07
N GLY A 228 15.97 15.13 -15.06
CA GLY A 228 16.59 14.62 -13.83
C GLY A 228 15.91 13.39 -13.22
N VAL A 229 14.93 12.79 -13.89
CA VAL A 229 14.25 11.57 -13.43
C VAL A 229 15.13 10.34 -13.64
N ASN A 230 15.17 9.46 -12.64
CA ASN A 230 15.95 8.22 -12.66
C ASN A 230 15.09 6.96 -12.83
N GLY A 231 13.76 7.08 -12.70
CA GLY A 231 12.81 6.02 -12.97
C GLY A 231 11.40 6.56 -13.16
N ILE A 232 10.57 5.84 -13.90
CA ILE A 232 9.17 6.17 -14.16
C ILE A 232 8.30 5.01 -13.68
N LEU A 233 7.33 5.31 -12.80
CA LEU A 233 6.33 4.35 -12.36
C LEU A 233 4.95 4.82 -12.81
N VAL A 234 4.27 3.99 -13.60
CA VAL A 234 2.88 4.24 -14.01
C VAL A 234 1.95 3.45 -13.11
N GLY A 235 1.25 4.17 -12.23
CA GLY A 235 0.35 3.58 -11.23
C GLY A 235 -1.00 3.13 -11.81
N PRO A 236 -1.76 2.35 -11.02
CA PRO A 236 -3.13 1.98 -11.37
C PRO A 236 -4.02 3.22 -11.47
N GLY A 237 -5.16 3.07 -12.15
CA GLY A 237 -6.15 4.14 -12.28
C GLY A 237 -7.46 3.62 -12.85
N PHE A 238 -8.54 4.33 -12.56
CA PHE A 238 -9.87 4.02 -13.08
C PHE A 238 -10.36 5.14 -14.01
N GLY A 239 -11.05 4.73 -15.08
CA GLY A 239 -11.68 5.61 -16.06
C GLY A 239 -10.71 6.15 -17.11
N GLU A 240 -11.27 6.73 -18.17
CA GLU A 240 -10.60 7.04 -19.44
C GLU A 240 -9.66 8.24 -19.41
N ARG A 241 -9.83 9.16 -18.44
CA ARG A 241 -9.03 10.39 -18.39
C ARG A 241 -7.56 10.14 -18.06
N GLY A 242 -6.66 10.78 -18.81
CA GLY A 242 -5.22 10.76 -18.58
C GLY A 242 -4.49 9.53 -19.16
N ILE A 243 -5.16 8.73 -19.99
CA ILE A 243 -4.56 7.52 -20.58
C ILE A 243 -3.44 7.88 -21.58
N GLU A 244 -3.65 8.89 -22.41
CA GLU A 244 -2.66 9.30 -23.42
C GLU A 244 -1.38 9.84 -22.75
N GLY A 245 -1.50 10.62 -21.68
CA GLY A 245 -0.33 11.05 -20.91
C GLY A 245 0.45 9.90 -20.26
N LYS A 246 -0.23 8.83 -19.82
CA LYS A 246 0.45 7.62 -19.35
C LYS A 246 1.19 6.89 -20.47
N ILE A 247 0.61 6.85 -21.68
CA ILE A 247 1.26 6.29 -22.88
C ILE A 247 2.50 7.11 -23.23
N VAL A 248 2.44 8.44 -23.16
CA VAL A 248 3.60 9.33 -23.33
C VAL A 248 4.70 9.01 -22.33
N ALA A 249 4.37 8.80 -21.04
CA ALA A 249 5.35 8.43 -20.02
C ALA A 249 6.03 7.09 -20.31
N ALA A 250 5.26 6.06 -20.70
CA ALA A 250 5.81 4.76 -21.06
C ALA A 250 6.74 4.85 -22.28
N LYS A 251 6.34 5.63 -23.31
CA LYS A 251 7.15 5.89 -24.50
C LYS A 251 8.46 6.57 -24.14
N TYR A 252 8.38 7.61 -23.32
CA TYR A 252 9.55 8.37 -22.87
C TYR A 252 10.53 7.48 -22.14
N ALA A 253 10.04 6.64 -21.23
CA ALA A 253 10.86 5.67 -20.51
C ALA A 253 11.57 4.71 -21.47
N ARG A 254 10.81 4.10 -22.40
CA ARG A 254 11.33 3.14 -23.39
C ARG A 254 12.43 3.74 -24.27
N GLU A 255 12.18 4.93 -24.82
CA GLU A 255 13.08 5.57 -25.80
C GLU A 255 14.36 6.13 -25.15
N ARG A 256 14.27 6.57 -23.89
CA ARG A 256 15.40 7.12 -23.13
C ARG A 256 16.12 6.10 -22.24
N LYS A 257 15.70 4.83 -22.27
CA LYS A 257 16.21 3.75 -21.40
C LYS A 257 16.07 4.03 -19.89
N ILE A 258 15.08 4.83 -19.50
CA ILE A 258 14.81 5.15 -18.10
C ILE A 258 14.05 3.96 -17.48
N PRO A 259 14.50 3.40 -16.34
CA PRO A 259 13.80 2.32 -15.65
C PRO A 259 12.30 2.56 -15.54
N TYR A 260 11.50 1.59 -15.99
CA TYR A 260 10.05 1.64 -16.02
C TYR A 260 9.41 0.51 -15.20
N LEU A 261 8.46 0.87 -14.34
CA LEU A 261 7.58 -0.07 -13.65
C LEU A 261 6.10 0.29 -13.86
N GLY A 262 5.38 -0.54 -14.60
CA GLY A 262 3.94 -0.42 -14.80
C GLY A 262 3.16 -1.37 -13.89
N ILE A 263 2.22 -0.86 -13.09
CA ILE A 263 1.40 -1.68 -12.17
C ILE A 263 -0.05 -1.70 -12.62
N CYS A 264 -0.61 -2.89 -12.82
CA CYS A 264 -1.97 -3.15 -13.28
C CYS A 264 -2.25 -2.39 -14.59
N LEU A 265 -3.00 -1.28 -14.54
CA LEU A 265 -3.17 -0.38 -15.69
C LEU A 265 -1.82 0.07 -16.27
N GLY A 266 -0.78 0.24 -15.46
CA GLY A 266 0.56 0.57 -15.98
C GLY A 266 1.10 -0.48 -16.97
N MET A 267 0.89 -1.78 -16.73
CA MET A 267 1.25 -2.81 -17.71
C MET A 267 0.45 -2.68 -18.99
N GLN A 268 -0.86 -2.45 -18.88
CA GLN A 268 -1.74 -2.26 -20.03
C GLN A 268 -1.32 -1.05 -20.87
N ILE A 269 -0.92 0.04 -20.22
CA ILE A 269 -0.36 1.22 -20.88
C ILE A 269 0.93 0.89 -21.63
N ALA A 270 1.84 0.14 -21.02
CA ALA A 270 3.07 -0.31 -21.69
C ALA A 270 2.77 -1.16 -22.93
N VAL A 271 1.78 -2.06 -22.86
CA VAL A 271 1.31 -2.84 -24.01
C VAL A 271 0.78 -1.93 -25.12
N ILE A 272 -0.10 -0.98 -24.79
CA ILE A 272 -0.69 -0.05 -25.77
C ILE A 272 0.39 0.81 -26.42
N GLU A 273 1.32 1.35 -25.62
CA GLU A 273 2.44 2.15 -26.11
C GLU A 273 3.30 1.36 -27.10
N PHE A 274 3.70 0.14 -26.73
CA PHE A 274 4.53 -0.70 -27.56
C PHE A 274 3.83 -1.08 -28.88
N ALA A 275 2.53 -1.40 -28.81
CA ALA A 275 1.74 -1.66 -30.01
C ALA A 275 1.70 -0.47 -30.98
N ARG A 276 1.48 0.75 -30.47
CA ARG A 276 1.37 1.95 -31.31
C ARG A 276 2.70 2.38 -31.91
N ASN A 277 3.77 2.32 -31.13
CA ASN A 277 5.05 2.94 -31.47
C ASN A 277 6.07 1.96 -32.04
N VAL A 278 6.11 0.71 -31.57
CA VAL A 278 7.07 -0.31 -32.05
C VAL A 278 6.42 -1.18 -33.12
N LEU A 279 5.20 -1.67 -32.87
CA LEU A 279 4.48 -2.54 -33.81
C LEU A 279 3.69 -1.78 -34.90
N ASN A 280 3.69 -0.44 -34.85
CA ASN A 280 2.98 0.45 -35.78
C ASN A 280 1.45 0.27 -35.86
N LEU A 281 0.83 -0.33 -34.84
CA LEU A 281 -0.62 -0.43 -34.70
C LEU A 281 -1.18 0.89 -34.15
N LYS A 282 -1.20 1.95 -34.97
CA LYS A 282 -1.43 3.35 -34.52
C LYS A 282 -2.70 3.57 -33.69
N LYS A 283 -3.74 2.77 -33.90
CA LYS A 283 -5.01 2.86 -33.16
C LYS A 283 -5.16 1.80 -32.05
N ALA A 284 -4.09 1.10 -31.68
CA ALA A 284 -4.15 0.10 -30.62
C ALA A 284 -4.59 0.69 -29.30
N HIS A 285 -5.52 0.00 -28.64
CA HIS A 285 -6.10 0.45 -27.38
C HIS A 285 -6.60 -0.73 -26.52
N SER A 286 -6.95 -0.42 -25.28
CA SER A 286 -7.87 -1.22 -24.47
C SER A 286 -9.31 -0.96 -24.87
N THR A 287 -10.10 -2.02 -25.03
CA THR A 287 -11.56 -1.92 -25.21
C THR A 287 -12.29 -1.37 -23.99
N GLU A 288 -11.59 -1.18 -22.86
CA GLU A 288 -12.10 -0.45 -21.69
C GLU A 288 -12.34 1.03 -21.99
N PHE A 289 -11.48 1.62 -22.82
CA PHE A 289 -11.42 3.07 -23.03
C PHE A 289 -11.72 3.46 -24.49
N ASP A 290 -11.47 2.56 -25.44
CA ASP A 290 -11.89 2.71 -26.83
C ASP A 290 -12.51 1.38 -27.31
N PRO A 291 -13.83 1.18 -27.14
CA PRO A 291 -14.50 -0.05 -27.56
C PRO A 291 -14.45 -0.31 -29.07
N ASN A 292 -14.18 0.72 -29.89
CA ASN A 292 -14.18 0.64 -31.35
C ASN A 292 -12.75 0.55 -31.93
N THR A 293 -11.73 0.38 -31.08
CA THR A 293 -10.35 0.23 -31.56
C THR A 293 -10.25 -0.93 -32.56
N PRO A 294 -9.63 -0.73 -33.74
CA PRO A 294 -9.39 -1.82 -34.67
C PRO A 294 -8.29 -2.79 -34.17
N HIS A 295 -7.56 -2.41 -33.10
CA HIS A 295 -6.48 -3.21 -32.53
C HIS A 295 -6.64 -3.35 -31.00
N PRO A 296 -7.60 -4.17 -30.54
CA PRO A 296 -7.88 -4.36 -29.11
C PRO A 296 -6.80 -5.24 -28.44
N VAL A 297 -5.63 -4.65 -28.18
CA VAL A 297 -4.49 -5.33 -27.54
C VAL A 297 -4.74 -5.63 -26.06
N ILE A 298 -5.67 -4.90 -25.43
CA ILE A 298 -6.19 -5.18 -24.09
C ILE A 298 -7.72 -5.32 -24.20
N THR A 299 -8.29 -6.40 -23.69
CA THR A 299 -9.73 -6.67 -23.83
C THR A 299 -10.29 -7.58 -22.72
N ILE A 300 -11.61 -7.73 -22.67
CA ILE A 300 -12.25 -8.79 -21.88
C ILE A 300 -12.23 -10.06 -22.72
N LEU A 301 -11.59 -11.12 -22.23
CA LEU A 301 -11.50 -12.37 -22.97
C LEU A 301 -12.90 -13.01 -23.15
N PRO A 302 -13.20 -13.62 -24.31
CA PRO A 302 -14.53 -14.18 -24.64
C PRO A 302 -15.09 -15.17 -23.61
N GLU A 303 -14.23 -15.94 -22.96
CA GLU A 303 -14.64 -16.89 -21.92
C GLU A 303 -15.19 -16.21 -20.66
N LYS A 304 -14.87 -14.92 -20.49
CA LYS A 304 -15.40 -14.05 -19.46
C LYS A 304 -16.58 -13.21 -19.97
N SER A 305 -16.79 -13.06 -21.29
CA SER A 305 -17.84 -12.19 -21.85
C SER A 305 -19.25 -12.77 -21.74
N ASN A 306 -19.40 -14.09 -21.62
CA ASN A 306 -20.70 -14.74 -21.38
C ASN A 306 -21.14 -14.72 -19.90
N VAL A 307 -20.33 -14.13 -19.00
CA VAL A 307 -20.68 -14.01 -17.58
C VAL A 307 -21.46 -12.72 -17.37
N THR A 308 -22.79 -12.81 -17.45
CA THR A 308 -23.74 -11.69 -17.31
C THR A 308 -23.81 -11.09 -15.89
N ALA A 309 -23.15 -11.70 -14.90
CA ALA A 309 -23.11 -11.18 -13.54
C ALA A 309 -22.14 -9.98 -13.43
N ILE A 310 -22.64 -8.83 -12.95
CA ILE A 310 -21.82 -7.70 -12.53
C ILE A 310 -20.80 -8.21 -11.49
N GLY A 311 -19.54 -8.38 -11.91
CA GLY A 311 -18.45 -8.92 -11.08
C GLY A 311 -17.84 -10.25 -11.55
N GLY A 312 -18.44 -10.94 -12.51
CA GLY A 312 -18.00 -12.28 -12.95
C GLY A 312 -16.67 -12.34 -13.69
N THR A 313 -16.19 -11.21 -14.24
CA THR A 313 -14.92 -11.12 -14.96
C THR A 313 -13.76 -10.59 -14.11
N LEU A 314 -14.04 -10.14 -12.87
CA LEU A 314 -13.08 -9.49 -11.99
C LEU A 314 -12.15 -10.51 -11.32
N ARG A 315 -10.87 -10.46 -11.67
CA ARG A 315 -9.82 -11.17 -10.92
C ARG A 315 -9.50 -10.37 -9.67
N ARG A 316 -9.83 -10.94 -8.51
CA ARG A 316 -9.59 -10.35 -7.18
C ARG A 316 -8.94 -11.35 -6.24
N GLY A 317 -7.83 -10.97 -5.61
CA GLY A 317 -7.11 -11.82 -4.66
C GLY A 317 -5.86 -12.44 -5.26
N ALA A 318 -5.31 -13.46 -4.62
CA ALA A 318 -4.05 -14.09 -5.02
C ALA A 318 -4.26 -15.07 -6.20
N TYR A 319 -3.43 -14.96 -7.24
CA TYR A 319 -3.38 -15.87 -8.37
C TYR A 319 -1.94 -16.31 -8.64
N PRO A 320 -1.72 -17.55 -9.11
CA PRO A 320 -0.41 -18.03 -9.51
C PRO A 320 0.06 -17.39 -10.83
N CYS A 321 1.36 -17.22 -10.97
CA CYS A 321 2.05 -16.78 -12.18
C CYS A 321 3.35 -17.59 -12.35
N ILE A 322 3.51 -18.18 -13.52
CA ILE A 322 4.67 -18.97 -13.93
C ILE A 322 5.63 -18.04 -14.67
N ILE A 323 6.80 -17.82 -14.08
CA ILE A 323 7.83 -16.95 -14.62
C ILE A 323 8.71 -17.73 -15.60
N LYS A 324 8.91 -17.16 -16.79
CA LYS A 324 9.77 -17.69 -17.84
C LYS A 324 11.24 -17.55 -17.42
N GLU A 325 11.99 -18.64 -17.49
CA GLU A 325 13.44 -18.63 -17.23
C GLU A 325 14.19 -17.70 -18.19
N ASN A 326 15.39 -17.28 -17.80
CA ASN A 326 16.25 -16.36 -18.57
C ASN A 326 15.67 -14.96 -18.80
N THR A 327 14.64 -14.58 -18.05
CA THR A 327 14.09 -13.21 -18.00
C THR A 327 14.74 -12.39 -16.88
N LEU A 328 14.68 -11.06 -16.97
CA LEU A 328 15.03 -10.19 -15.86
C LEU A 328 14.11 -10.47 -14.66
N THR A 329 12.82 -10.68 -14.92
CA THR A 329 11.82 -11.04 -13.92
C THR A 329 12.20 -12.30 -13.14
N PHE A 330 12.68 -13.36 -13.81
CA PHE A 330 13.15 -14.58 -13.14
C PHE A 330 14.35 -14.31 -12.23
N LYS A 331 15.31 -13.48 -12.67
CA LYS A 331 16.45 -13.08 -11.83
C LYS A 331 16.01 -12.29 -10.60
N ILE A 332 14.99 -11.43 -10.73
CA ILE A 332 14.47 -10.60 -9.64
C ILE A 332 13.75 -11.46 -8.60
N TYR A 333 12.85 -12.34 -9.03
CA TYR A 333 12.06 -13.17 -8.12
C TYR A 333 12.82 -14.38 -7.59
N ASN A 334 13.80 -14.87 -8.35
CA ASN A 334 14.54 -16.11 -8.07
C ASN A 334 13.59 -17.31 -7.80
N ALA A 335 12.48 -17.36 -8.54
CA ALA A 335 11.46 -18.38 -8.41
C ALA A 335 10.74 -18.58 -9.74
N ARG A 336 10.37 -19.84 -10.04
CA ARG A 336 9.60 -20.18 -11.25
C ARG A 336 8.10 -19.94 -11.08
N GLU A 337 7.57 -20.10 -9.87
CA GLU A 337 6.15 -19.91 -9.58
C GLU A 337 5.99 -18.90 -8.44
N ILE A 338 5.16 -17.90 -8.66
CA ILE A 338 4.83 -16.85 -7.69
C ILE A 338 3.33 -16.69 -7.55
N TYR A 339 2.88 -16.11 -6.43
CA TYR A 339 1.47 -15.82 -6.16
C TYR A 339 1.28 -14.33 -5.91
N GLU A 340 0.51 -13.65 -6.74
CA GLU A 340 0.35 -12.20 -6.67
C GLU A 340 -1.11 -11.74 -6.64
N ARG A 341 -1.36 -10.55 -6.10
CA ARG A 341 -2.72 -10.06 -5.86
C ARG A 341 -3.24 -9.24 -7.04
N HIS A 342 -4.37 -9.64 -7.60
CA HIS A 342 -5.02 -8.95 -8.71
C HIS A 342 -6.25 -8.15 -8.26
N ARG A 343 -6.58 -7.11 -9.04
CA ARG A 343 -7.84 -6.37 -8.95
C ARG A 343 -8.17 -5.72 -10.30
N HIS A 344 -8.39 -6.53 -11.32
CA HIS A 344 -8.64 -6.05 -12.69
C HIS A 344 -9.58 -6.99 -13.45
N ARG A 345 -10.08 -6.52 -14.62
CA ARG A 345 -11.02 -7.25 -15.48
C ARG A 345 -10.50 -7.47 -16.90
N TYR A 346 -9.74 -6.51 -17.41
CA TYR A 346 -9.21 -6.51 -18.76
C TYR A 346 -7.84 -7.18 -18.81
N GLU A 347 -7.65 -8.03 -19.80
CA GLU A 347 -6.47 -8.86 -20.00
C GLU A 347 -5.77 -8.48 -21.31
N PHE A 348 -4.53 -8.89 -21.48
CA PHE A 348 -3.88 -8.86 -22.79
C PHE A 348 -4.61 -9.77 -23.77
N ASN A 349 -4.82 -9.32 -25.01
CA ASN A 349 -5.41 -10.14 -26.07
C ASN A 349 -4.35 -11.10 -26.66
N PRO A 350 -4.47 -12.43 -26.45
CA PRO A 350 -3.47 -13.41 -26.88
C PRO A 350 -3.23 -13.45 -28.40
N GLU A 351 -4.17 -12.96 -29.22
CA GLU A 351 -4.01 -12.87 -30.68
C GLU A 351 -2.78 -12.05 -31.10
N TYR A 352 -2.34 -11.13 -30.24
CA TYR A 352 -1.19 -10.28 -30.49
C TYR A 352 0.12 -10.84 -29.91
N LEU A 353 0.09 -11.94 -29.14
CA LEU A 353 1.22 -12.40 -28.34
C LEU A 353 2.48 -12.65 -29.17
N ASP A 354 2.34 -13.40 -30.27
CA ASP A 354 3.44 -13.73 -31.17
C ASP A 354 4.09 -12.47 -31.76
N LEU A 355 3.29 -11.44 -32.05
CA LEU A 355 3.78 -10.19 -32.62
C LEU A 355 4.62 -9.40 -31.60
N PHE A 356 4.19 -9.35 -30.34
CA PHE A 356 4.94 -8.70 -29.27
C PHE A 356 6.23 -9.46 -28.94
N GLU A 357 6.17 -10.79 -28.80
CA GLU A 357 7.34 -11.59 -28.42
C GLU A 357 8.43 -11.53 -29.50
N LYS A 358 8.06 -11.59 -30.79
CA LYS A 358 9.01 -11.45 -31.92
C LYS A 358 9.74 -10.11 -31.95
N ASN A 359 9.15 -9.06 -31.38
CA ASN A 359 9.74 -7.72 -31.30
C ASN A 359 10.37 -7.44 -29.92
N GLY A 360 10.55 -8.47 -29.08
CA GLY A 360 11.30 -8.36 -27.83
C GLY A 360 10.49 -7.95 -26.60
N PHE A 361 9.19 -7.68 -26.72
CA PHE A 361 8.31 -7.48 -25.57
C PHE A 361 7.77 -8.83 -25.10
N VAL A 362 8.45 -9.41 -24.13
CA VAL A 362 8.31 -10.82 -23.79
C VAL A 362 7.31 -11.01 -22.67
N PRO A 363 6.39 -12.00 -22.78
CA PRO A 363 5.56 -12.44 -21.68
C PRO A 363 6.44 -13.15 -20.65
N ALA A 364 7.01 -12.40 -19.71
CA ALA A 364 7.94 -12.90 -18.70
C ALA A 364 7.23 -13.74 -17.62
N GLY A 365 5.91 -13.57 -17.48
CA GLY A 365 5.09 -14.32 -16.55
C GLY A 365 3.71 -14.56 -17.11
N ILE A 366 3.22 -15.78 -17.00
CA ILE A 366 1.91 -16.22 -17.52
C ILE A 366 1.13 -16.98 -16.46
N SER A 367 -0.19 -17.06 -16.59
CA SER A 367 -1.00 -17.95 -15.76
C SER A 367 -0.59 -19.43 -16.01
N PRO A 368 -0.82 -20.34 -15.05
CA PRO A 368 -0.43 -21.75 -15.21
C PRO A 368 -1.05 -22.47 -16.41
N ASP A 369 -2.23 -22.05 -16.84
CA ASP A 369 -2.90 -22.55 -18.05
C ASP A 369 -2.35 -21.92 -19.35
N GLY A 370 -1.41 -20.98 -19.25
CA GLY A 370 -0.75 -20.28 -20.35
C GLY A 370 -1.61 -19.24 -21.06
N ARG A 371 -2.79 -18.91 -20.52
CA ARG A 371 -3.79 -18.11 -21.23
C ARG A 371 -3.68 -16.60 -20.97
N LEU A 372 -3.24 -16.24 -19.77
CA LEU A 372 -3.15 -14.84 -19.33
C LEU A 372 -1.69 -14.43 -19.22
N VAL A 373 -1.36 -13.25 -19.73
CA VAL A 373 -0.06 -12.63 -19.50
C VAL A 373 -0.13 -11.79 -18.23
N GLU A 374 0.68 -12.15 -17.25
CA GLU A 374 0.72 -11.50 -15.93
C GLU A 374 1.87 -10.51 -15.81
N ILE A 375 2.95 -10.73 -16.58
CA ILE A 375 4.16 -9.91 -16.58
C ILE A 375 4.66 -9.77 -18.01
N PHE A 376 4.89 -8.53 -18.43
CA PHE A 376 5.68 -8.22 -19.61
C PHE A 376 7.01 -7.58 -19.22
N GLU A 377 8.06 -7.91 -19.96
CA GLU A 377 9.31 -7.17 -19.92
C GLU A 377 9.87 -6.92 -21.33
N TYR A 378 10.55 -5.79 -21.53
CA TYR A 378 11.19 -5.49 -22.82
C TYR A 378 12.67 -5.86 -22.79
N LYS A 379 13.07 -6.85 -23.61
CA LYS A 379 14.44 -7.41 -23.60
C LYS A 379 15.54 -6.40 -23.97
N GLU A 380 15.23 -5.41 -24.81
CA GLU A 380 16.22 -4.42 -25.27
C GLU A 380 16.39 -3.23 -24.32
N HIS A 381 15.64 -3.23 -23.21
CA HIS A 381 15.65 -2.16 -22.21
C HIS A 381 16.19 -2.68 -20.87
N PRO A 382 17.08 -1.92 -20.19
CA PRO A 382 17.74 -2.39 -18.96
C PRO A 382 16.78 -2.75 -17.82
N PHE A 383 15.69 -1.99 -17.66
CA PHE A 383 14.59 -2.31 -16.76
C PHE A 383 13.28 -1.73 -17.30
N PHE A 384 12.47 -2.53 -17.99
CA PHE A 384 11.13 -2.10 -18.43
C PHE A 384 10.16 -3.25 -18.17
N ILE A 385 9.49 -3.19 -17.03
CA ILE A 385 8.62 -4.27 -16.55
C ILE A 385 7.21 -3.71 -16.33
N GLY A 386 6.22 -4.40 -16.87
CA GLY A 386 4.82 -4.20 -16.56
C GLY A 386 4.25 -5.44 -15.89
N VAL A 387 3.51 -5.27 -14.79
CA VAL A 387 2.81 -6.37 -14.10
C VAL A 387 1.32 -6.11 -14.03
N GLN A 388 0.51 -7.15 -14.24
CA GLN A 388 -0.95 -7.05 -14.18
C GLN A 388 -1.48 -7.08 -12.73
N PHE A 389 -0.70 -7.63 -11.81
CA PHE A 389 -0.99 -7.66 -10.38
C PHE A 389 -0.51 -6.41 -9.64
N HIS A 390 -0.77 -6.37 -8.33
CA HIS A 390 -0.41 -5.34 -7.38
C HIS A 390 0.66 -5.86 -6.39
N PRO A 391 1.96 -5.79 -6.77
CA PRO A 391 3.05 -6.29 -5.92
C PRO A 391 3.16 -5.53 -4.59
N GLU A 392 2.67 -4.28 -4.54
CA GLU A 392 2.71 -3.43 -3.36
C GLU A 392 1.97 -4.03 -2.16
N PHE A 393 0.93 -4.83 -2.39
CA PHE A 393 0.16 -5.46 -1.31
C PHE A 393 0.92 -6.56 -0.56
N LYS A 394 1.99 -7.09 -1.17
CA LYS A 394 2.86 -8.10 -0.57
C LYS A 394 4.17 -7.54 -0.02
N SER A 395 4.47 -6.27 -0.28
CA SER A 395 5.64 -5.60 0.31
C SER A 395 5.46 -5.46 1.82
N ARG A 396 6.51 -5.71 2.59
CA ARG A 396 6.57 -5.54 4.05
C ARG A 396 7.84 -4.78 4.43
N PRO A 397 7.87 -4.09 5.59
CA PRO A 397 9.05 -3.34 6.02
C PRO A 397 10.31 -4.18 6.00
N LEU A 398 10.33 -5.32 6.71
CA LEU A 398 11.49 -6.23 6.79
C LEU A 398 11.59 -7.23 5.62
N ARG A 399 10.66 -7.17 4.67
CA ARG A 399 10.64 -8.04 3.49
C ARG A 399 10.07 -7.25 2.32
N PRO A 400 10.85 -6.30 1.76
CA PRO A 400 10.40 -5.50 0.63
C PRO A 400 10.10 -6.42 -0.55
N HIS A 401 9.13 -6.03 -1.35
CA HIS A 401 8.80 -6.80 -2.54
C HIS A 401 9.97 -6.72 -3.57
N PRO A 402 10.41 -7.85 -4.15
CA PRO A 402 11.63 -7.91 -4.96
C PRO A 402 11.60 -7.01 -6.21
N LEU A 403 10.43 -6.84 -6.85
CA LEU A 403 10.28 -5.89 -7.97
C LEU A 403 10.57 -4.43 -7.56
N PHE A 404 10.09 -3.98 -6.39
CA PHE A 404 10.33 -2.61 -5.94
C PHE A 404 11.80 -2.40 -5.58
N LEU A 405 12.42 -3.37 -4.89
CA LEU A 405 13.84 -3.31 -4.58
C LEU A 405 14.69 -3.25 -5.85
N SER A 406 14.41 -4.13 -6.81
CA SER A 406 15.13 -4.17 -8.09
C SER A 406 14.90 -2.94 -8.95
N PHE A 407 13.69 -2.36 -8.90
CA PHE A 407 13.39 -1.09 -9.56
C PHE A 407 14.23 0.06 -8.98
N VAL A 408 14.36 0.14 -7.65
CA VAL A 408 15.23 1.15 -7.02
C VAL A 408 16.70 0.95 -7.39
N GLU A 409 17.18 -0.29 -7.41
CA GLU A 409 18.55 -0.58 -7.88
C GLU A 409 18.75 -0.22 -9.36
N ALA A 410 17.75 -0.42 -10.21
CA ALA A 410 17.80 0.04 -11.60
C ALA A 410 17.86 1.57 -11.69
N MET A 411 17.10 2.30 -10.88
CA MET A 411 17.17 3.78 -10.82
C MET A 411 18.56 4.28 -10.42
N LYS A 412 19.21 3.64 -9.45
CA LYS A 412 20.58 3.98 -9.02
C LYS A 412 21.58 3.78 -10.17
N LYS A 413 21.51 2.65 -10.86
CA LYS A 413 22.37 2.37 -12.03
C LYS A 413 22.15 3.39 -13.15
N HIS A 414 20.90 3.75 -13.43
CA HIS A 414 20.58 4.78 -14.41
C HIS A 414 21.19 6.13 -14.04
N LYS A 415 21.05 6.55 -12.77
CA LYS A 415 21.66 7.80 -12.27
C LYS A 415 23.18 7.82 -12.43
N GLY A 416 23.83 6.67 -12.20
CA GLY A 416 25.28 6.51 -12.37
C GLY A 416 25.76 6.40 -13.83
N GLY A 417 24.86 6.38 -14.82
CA GLY A 417 25.20 6.15 -16.23
C GLY A 417 25.66 4.73 -16.54
N LEU A 418 25.27 3.75 -15.71
CA LEU A 418 25.73 2.35 -15.75
C LEU A 418 24.76 1.40 -16.49
N LEU A 419 23.78 1.92 -17.23
CA LEU A 419 22.74 1.15 -17.94
C LEU A 419 22.81 1.26 -19.47
#